data_AF-A0A821ZJ11-F1
#
_entry.id   AF-A0A821ZJ11-F1
#
_cell.length_a   1.000
_cell.length_b   1.000
_cell.length_c   1.000
_cell.angle_alpha   90.00
_cell.angle_beta   90.00
_cell.angle_gamma   90.00
#
_symmetry.space_group_name_H-M   'P 1'
#
loop_
_entity.id
_entity.type
_entity.pdbx_description
1 polymer ?
#
loop_
_entity_poly.entity_id
_entity_poly.type
_entity_poly.pdbx_seq_one_letter_code
_entity_poly.pdbx_strand_id
1 'polypeptide(L)'
;MIIDDFAFSLKLNYIKPIHGYTTKNIDRSSSFRKIKKDNRILYHIDDNIVALNDLITSQVQVPFDLSIRAHWLAVNGQQPITNENPMVNASIRSVSKKVLNKSRKLLSMEQQIYYKELTEMCICLNEKKRKQALLILSSDSSLQQIVSRVIIFISEG
;
A
#
# COMPACT_ATOMS: atom_id res chain seq x y z
N MET A 1 -1.16 12.14 -15.94
CA MET A 1 -0.41 12.99 -16.86
C MET A 1 -0.60 14.42 -16.43
N ILE A 2 0.49 15.11 -16.12
CA ILE A 2 0.54 16.48 -15.60
C ILE A 2 1.05 17.41 -16.72
N ILE A 3 0.77 18.71 -16.64
CA ILE A 3 1.21 19.72 -17.64
C ILE A 3 2.73 19.64 -17.89
N ASP A 4 3.51 19.39 -16.85
CA ASP A 4 4.96 19.26 -16.94
C ASP A 4 5.39 18.09 -17.84
N ASP A 5 4.66 16.96 -17.81
CA ASP A 5 4.93 15.80 -18.69
C ASP A 5 4.85 16.21 -20.17
N PHE A 6 3.89 17.08 -20.51
CA PHE A 6 3.73 17.61 -21.86
C PHE A 6 4.82 18.64 -22.21
N ALA A 7 5.17 19.53 -21.27
CA ALA A 7 6.26 20.49 -21.47
C ALA A 7 7.60 19.78 -21.73
N PHE A 8 7.88 18.68 -21.03
CA PHE A 8 9.04 17.84 -21.29
C PHE A 8 8.97 17.19 -22.69
N SER A 9 7.80 16.69 -23.10
CA SER A 9 7.61 16.14 -24.44
C SER A 9 7.88 17.16 -25.56
N LEU A 10 7.37 18.39 -25.43
CA LEU A 10 7.65 19.47 -26.40
C LEU A 10 9.14 19.75 -26.51
N LYS A 11 9.84 19.81 -25.38
CA LYS A 11 11.29 20.03 -25.34
C LYS A 11 12.06 18.90 -26.04
N LEU A 12 11.67 17.64 -25.82
CA LEU A 12 12.29 16.49 -26.48
C LEU A 12 12.10 16.52 -28.00
N ASN A 13 10.97 17.03 -28.48
CA ASN A 13 10.66 17.18 -29.89
C ASN A 13 11.24 18.47 -30.51
N TYR A 14 12.07 19.22 -29.79
CA TYR A 14 12.61 20.53 -30.21
C TYR A 14 11.52 21.55 -30.58
N ILE A 15 10.34 21.43 -29.98
CA ILE A 15 9.23 22.37 -30.18
C ILE A 15 9.37 23.50 -29.14
N LYS A 16 9.09 24.73 -29.55
CA LYS A 16 9.10 25.90 -28.67
C LYS A 16 8.17 25.69 -27.47
N PRO A 17 8.60 25.98 -26.23
CA PRO A 17 7.76 25.79 -25.05
C PRO A 17 6.56 26.74 -25.07
N ILE A 18 5.41 26.20 -24.68
CA ILE A 18 4.16 26.94 -24.51
C ILE A 18 4.10 27.41 -23.05
N HIS A 19 3.97 28.72 -22.85
CA HIS A 19 3.97 29.35 -21.53
C HIS A 19 2.52 29.63 -21.08
N GLY A 20 2.33 29.89 -19.79
CA GLY A 20 1.02 30.24 -19.22
C GLY A 20 0.22 29.06 -18.67
N TYR A 21 0.73 27.83 -18.78
CA TYR A 21 0.11 26.64 -18.22
C TYR A 21 0.92 26.16 -17.01
N THR A 22 0.27 26.00 -15.85
CA THR A 22 0.88 25.45 -14.65
C THR A 22 -0.13 24.63 -13.86
N THR A 23 0.36 23.63 -13.15
CA THR A 23 -0.44 22.70 -12.33
C THR A 23 -1.18 23.40 -11.19
N LYS A 24 -0.59 24.49 -10.66
CA LYS A 24 -1.20 25.32 -9.62
C LYS A 24 -2.44 26.08 -10.09
N ASN A 25 -2.60 26.24 -11.40
CA ASN A 25 -3.74 26.94 -11.99
C ASN A 25 -4.83 25.98 -12.48
N ILE A 26 -4.78 24.68 -12.18
CA ILE A 26 -5.81 23.72 -12.64
C ILE A 26 -7.20 24.07 -12.11
N ASP A 27 -7.31 24.66 -10.91
CA ASP A 27 -8.60 25.09 -10.36
C ASP A 27 -9.09 26.43 -10.94
N ARG A 28 -8.20 27.22 -11.56
CA ARG A 28 -8.54 28.53 -12.17
C ARG A 28 -8.58 28.49 -13.69
N SER A 29 -7.94 27.51 -14.29
CA SER A 29 -7.80 27.34 -15.72
C SER A 29 -8.76 26.26 -16.17
N SER A 30 -9.55 26.61 -17.19
CA SER A 30 -10.26 25.68 -18.08
C SER A 30 -11.76 25.42 -17.79
N SER A 31 -12.53 26.45 -17.43
CA SER A 31 -13.90 26.47 -17.95
C SER A 31 -13.91 27.24 -19.27
N PHE A 32 -13.88 26.52 -20.39
CA PHE A 32 -14.24 27.12 -21.66
C PHE A 32 -15.72 27.51 -21.58
N ARG A 33 -16.03 28.80 -21.54
CA ARG A 33 -17.40 29.26 -21.57
C ARG A 33 -17.95 29.12 -22.98
N LYS A 34 -18.95 28.26 -23.12
CA LYS A 34 -19.66 28.05 -24.38
C LYS A 34 -20.61 29.23 -24.64
N ILE A 35 -20.46 29.86 -25.80
CA ILE A 35 -21.32 30.95 -26.27
C ILE A 35 -22.00 30.49 -27.57
N LYS A 36 -23.32 30.62 -27.65
CA LYS A 36 -24.07 30.33 -28.88
C LYS A 36 -24.46 31.65 -29.54
N LYS A 37 -23.95 31.91 -30.75
CA LYS A 37 -24.29 33.09 -31.55
C LYS A 37 -24.49 32.67 -33.01
N ASP A 38 -25.59 33.10 -33.61
CA ASP A 38 -25.88 32.91 -35.03
C ASP A 38 -25.75 31.44 -35.51
N ASN A 39 -26.43 30.53 -34.83
CA ASN A 39 -26.35 29.06 -35.01
C ASN A 39 -24.96 28.42 -34.89
N ARG A 40 -23.93 29.16 -34.48
CA ARG A 40 -22.58 28.65 -34.22
C ARG A 40 -22.30 28.59 -32.72
N ILE A 41 -21.48 27.62 -32.36
CA ILE A 41 -20.98 27.43 -30.99
C ILE A 41 -19.54 27.94 -30.97
N LEU A 42 -19.27 28.90 -30.09
CA LEU A 42 -17.94 29.43 -29.81
C LEU A 42 -17.56 29.09 -28.37
N TYR A 43 -16.26 28.96 -28.12
CA TYR A 43 -15.71 28.74 -26.79
C TYR A 43 -14.80 29.92 -26.44
N HIS A 44 -15.05 30.53 -25.29
CA HIS A 44 -14.28 31.64 -24.76
C HIS A 44 -13.56 31.20 -23.48
N ILE A 45 -12.35 31.70 -23.26
CA ILE A 45 -11.63 31.50 -22.01
C ILE A 45 -11.92 32.71 -21.13
N ASP A 46 -12.61 32.50 -20.01
CA ASP A 46 -12.94 33.59 -19.09
C ASP A 46 -11.70 33.95 -18.26
N ASP A 47 -10.98 34.98 -18.70
CA ASP A 47 -9.83 35.52 -17.99
C ASP A 47 -10.26 36.67 -17.07
N ASN A 48 -10.21 36.43 -15.76
CA ASN A 48 -10.47 37.48 -14.76
C ASN A 48 -9.18 38.25 -14.47
N ILE A 49 -9.25 39.58 -14.53
CA ILE A 49 -8.14 40.46 -14.14
C ILE A 49 -8.08 40.51 -12.61
N VAL A 50 -6.92 40.20 -12.03
CA VAL A 50 -6.67 40.25 -10.58
C VAL A 50 -5.80 41.46 -10.26
N ALA A 51 -6.12 42.20 -9.19
CA ALA A 51 -5.32 43.34 -8.75
C ALA A 51 -3.95 42.88 -8.20
N LEU A 52 -2.89 43.63 -8.53
CA LEU A 52 -1.53 43.31 -8.11
C LEU A 52 -1.37 43.28 -6.58
N ASN A 53 -2.06 44.18 -5.88
CA ASN A 53 -2.02 44.26 -4.42
C ASN A 53 -2.56 42.98 -3.78
N ASP A 54 -3.67 42.44 -4.29
CA ASP A 54 -4.29 41.21 -3.79
C ASP A 54 -3.34 40.02 -3.93
N LEU A 55 -2.57 39.97 -5.02
CA LEU A 55 -1.57 38.94 -5.27
C LEU A 55 -0.42 39.04 -4.25
N ILE A 56 0.08 40.25 -4.00
CA ILE A 56 1.21 40.50 -3.09
C ILE A 56 0.83 40.19 -1.64
N THR A 57 -0.38 40.54 -1.22
CA THR A 57 -0.85 40.32 0.15
C THR A 57 -1.32 38.89 0.42
N SER A 58 -1.40 38.03 -0.61
CA SER A 58 -1.91 36.67 -0.45
C SER A 58 -1.02 35.83 0.47
N GLN A 59 -1.64 35.13 1.42
CA GLN A 59 -0.91 34.24 2.32
C GLN A 59 -0.48 32.98 1.56
N VAL A 60 0.82 32.67 1.61
CA VAL A 60 1.38 31.44 1.03
C VAL A 60 1.36 30.34 2.08
N GLN A 61 0.61 29.27 1.83
CA GLN A 61 0.68 28.04 2.62
C GLN A 61 1.85 27.20 2.11
N VAL A 62 2.84 26.97 2.97
CA VAL A 62 3.96 26.10 2.65
C VAL A 62 3.62 24.69 3.15
N PRO A 63 3.62 23.66 2.28
CA PRO A 63 3.41 22.28 2.71
C PRO A 63 4.48 21.86 3.72
N PHE A 64 4.13 20.93 4.61
CA PHE A 64 5.12 20.29 5.48
C PHE A 64 6.17 19.54 4.66
N ASP A 65 7.37 19.43 5.23
CA ASP A 65 8.44 18.65 4.65
C ASP A 65 8.07 17.16 4.52
N LEU A 66 8.71 16.51 3.54
CA LEU A 66 8.53 15.10 3.26
C LEU A 66 8.92 14.25 4.49
N SER A 67 8.01 13.39 4.96
CA SER A 67 8.27 12.43 6.02
C SER A 67 7.82 11.03 5.62
N ILE A 68 8.55 10.00 6.06
CA ILE A 68 8.23 8.59 5.80
C ILE A 68 7.75 7.96 7.11
N ARG A 69 6.63 7.24 7.06
CA ARG A 69 6.08 6.47 8.18
C ARG A 69 5.93 5.01 7.77
N ALA A 70 6.55 4.11 8.52
CA ALA A 70 6.39 2.68 8.34
C ALA A 70 5.17 2.17 9.11
N HIS A 71 4.44 1.20 8.55
CA HIS A 71 3.39 0.45 9.24
C HIS A 71 3.29 -0.97 8.68
N TRP A 72 2.65 -1.87 9.45
CA TRP A 72 2.41 -3.24 9.01
C TRP A 72 1.25 -3.29 8.03
N LEU A 73 1.53 -3.62 6.76
CA LEU A 73 0.50 -3.91 5.77
C LEU A 73 -0.16 -5.27 6.02
N ALA A 74 0.63 -6.28 6.40
CA ALA A 74 0.16 -7.62 6.67
C ALA A 74 1.04 -8.34 7.70
N VAL A 75 0.42 -9.19 8.51
CA VAL A 75 1.07 -10.12 9.44
C VAL A 75 0.58 -11.52 9.08
N ASN A 76 1.50 -12.43 8.73
CA ASN A 76 1.18 -13.80 8.28
C ASN A 76 0.17 -13.85 7.12
N GLY A 77 0.21 -12.87 6.22
CA GLY A 77 -0.70 -12.77 5.07
C GLY A 77 -2.09 -12.19 5.39
N GLN A 78 -2.37 -11.81 6.63
CA GLN A 78 -3.59 -11.11 7.03
C GLN A 78 -3.31 -9.63 7.29
N GLN A 79 -4.13 -8.73 6.74
CA GLN A 79 -4.03 -7.30 7.05
C GLN A 79 -4.55 -7.03 8.47
N PRO A 80 -3.75 -6.38 9.35
CA PRO A 80 -4.25 -5.95 10.65
C PRO A 80 -5.22 -4.77 10.49
N ILE A 81 -6.21 -4.69 11.38
CA ILE A 81 -7.20 -3.62 11.41
C ILE A 81 -6.58 -2.40 12.11
N THR A 82 -5.73 -1.66 11.40
CA THR A 82 -5.19 -0.36 11.85
C THR A 82 -5.81 0.77 11.04
N ASN A 83 -5.62 2.01 11.47
CA ASN A 83 -6.18 3.18 10.79
C ASN A 83 -5.53 3.42 9.41
N GLU A 84 -4.31 2.94 9.20
CA GLU A 84 -3.53 3.05 7.96
C GLU A 84 -3.92 1.99 6.92
N ASN A 85 -4.49 0.86 7.35
CA ASN A 85 -4.88 -0.22 6.45
C ASN A 85 -6.33 -0.03 5.98
N PRO A 86 -6.63 -0.31 4.69
CA PRO A 86 -7.98 -0.19 4.18
C PRO A 86 -8.90 -1.18 4.88
N MET A 87 -10.13 -0.76 5.14
CA MET A 87 -11.15 -1.69 5.58
C MET A 87 -11.57 -2.57 4.39
N VAL A 88 -11.63 -3.90 4.60
CA VAL A 88 -11.89 -4.94 3.58
C VAL A 88 -13.19 -4.71 2.77
N ASN A 89 -14.10 -3.90 3.31
CA ASN A 89 -15.41 -3.55 2.75
C ASN A 89 -15.39 -2.42 1.70
N ALA A 90 -14.25 -1.81 1.38
CA ALA A 90 -14.19 -0.74 0.37
C ALA A 90 -14.39 -1.22 -1.09
N SER A 91 -14.23 -2.51 -1.38
CA SER A 91 -14.43 -3.06 -2.75
C SER A 91 -15.38 -4.27 -2.84
N ILE A 92 -15.81 -4.86 -1.72
CA ILE A 92 -16.64 -6.06 -1.74
C ILE A 92 -17.81 -5.88 -0.76
N ARG A 93 -19.00 -5.58 -1.31
CA ARG A 93 -20.26 -5.84 -0.60
C ARG A 93 -20.30 -7.33 -0.24
N SER A 94 -20.65 -7.60 1.01
CA SER A 94 -21.07 -8.91 1.56
C SER A 94 -20.06 -10.06 1.50
N VAL A 95 -19.15 -10.15 2.48
CA VAL A 95 -18.93 -11.41 3.21
C VAL A 95 -18.80 -11.10 4.70
N SER A 96 -19.68 -11.73 5.45
CA SER A 96 -19.86 -11.81 6.90
C SER A 96 -18.69 -11.40 7.81
N LYS A 97 -19.06 -10.58 8.81
CA LYS A 97 -18.41 -10.52 10.13
C LYS A 97 -18.26 -11.95 10.69
N LYS A 98 -17.02 -12.45 10.76
CA LYS A 98 -16.51 -13.37 11.78
C LYS A 98 -15.08 -12.89 12.07
N VAL A 99 -14.88 -12.08 13.10
CA VAL A 99 -14.46 -12.59 14.41
C VAL A 99 -13.50 -13.77 14.25
N LEU A 100 -12.21 -13.47 14.40
CA LEU A 100 -11.23 -14.27 15.12
C LEU A 100 -11.46 -15.79 15.09
N ASN A 101 -11.46 -16.40 13.92
CA ASN A 101 -11.27 -17.84 13.85
C ASN A 101 -9.82 -18.08 13.53
N LYS A 102 -9.12 -18.52 14.57
CA LYS A 102 -7.95 -19.38 14.60
C LYS A 102 -8.01 -20.37 13.42
N SER A 103 -7.75 -19.88 12.21
CA SER A 103 -7.51 -20.71 11.05
C SER A 103 -6.16 -21.33 11.37
N ARG A 104 -6.21 -22.45 12.10
CA ARG A 104 -5.09 -23.38 12.17
C ARG A 104 -4.74 -23.60 10.71
N LYS A 105 -3.68 -22.94 10.24
CA LYS A 105 -3.20 -23.09 8.88
C LYS A 105 -3.12 -24.59 8.65
N LEU A 106 -3.96 -25.10 7.74
CA LEU A 106 -4.00 -26.53 7.47
C LEU A 106 -2.60 -26.86 6.96
N LEU A 107 -1.93 -27.74 7.68
CA LEU A 107 -0.62 -28.23 7.26
C LEU A 107 -0.83 -29.31 6.21
N SER A 108 0.03 -29.32 5.19
CA SER A 108 0.19 -30.46 4.28
C SER A 108 0.45 -31.74 5.09
N MET A 109 0.10 -32.90 4.55
CA MET A 109 0.40 -34.18 5.20
C MET A 109 1.90 -34.35 5.48
N GLU A 110 2.75 -33.95 4.55
CA GLU A 110 4.21 -33.97 4.72
C GLU A 110 4.66 -33.13 5.93
N GLN A 111 4.06 -31.95 6.10
CA GLN A 111 4.37 -31.06 7.23
C GLN A 111 3.87 -31.61 8.56
N GLN A 112 2.77 -32.36 8.55
CA GLN A 112 2.26 -33.03 9.76
C GLN A 112 3.18 -34.18 10.17
N ILE A 113 3.63 -34.99 9.21
CA ILE A 113 4.59 -36.08 9.44
C ILE A 113 5.89 -35.50 9.99
N TYR A 114 6.43 -34.48 9.32
CA TYR A 114 7.64 -33.80 9.77
C TYR A 114 7.51 -33.24 11.18
N TYR A 115 6.39 -32.58 11.50
CA TYR A 115 6.12 -32.07 12.85
C TYR A 115 6.08 -33.19 13.90
N LYS A 116 5.46 -34.33 13.56
CA LYS A 116 5.40 -35.50 14.44
C LYS A 116 6.79 -36.07 14.71
N GLU A 117 7.58 -36.30 13.67
CA GLU A 117 8.94 -36.82 13.82
C GLU A 117 9.83 -35.87 14.64
N LEU A 118 9.71 -34.56 14.42
CA LEU A 118 10.46 -33.56 15.16
C LEU A 118 10.11 -33.55 16.65
N THR A 119 8.82 -33.60 16.99
CA THR A 119 8.38 -33.66 18.40
C THR A 119 8.78 -34.97 19.08
N GLU A 120 8.73 -36.11 18.38
CA GLU A 120 9.23 -37.39 18.88
C GLU A 120 10.76 -37.38 19.12
N MET A 121 11.53 -36.77 18.22
CA MET A 121 12.98 -36.61 18.39
C MET A 121 13.34 -35.75 19.61
N CYS A 122 12.52 -34.74 19.92
CA CYS A 122 12.69 -33.89 21.10
C CYS A 122 12.44 -34.65 22.42
N ILE A 123 11.43 -35.52 22.47
CA ILE A 123 11.03 -36.27 23.68
C ILE A 123 11.89 -37.54 23.89
N CYS A 124 12.56 -38.02 22.84
CA CYS A 124 13.34 -39.25 22.88
C CYS A 124 14.48 -39.20 23.92
N LEU A 125 14.74 -40.35 24.57
CA LEU A 125 15.87 -40.53 25.51
C LEU A 125 17.25 -40.45 24.82
N ASN A 126 17.30 -40.53 23.48
CA ASN A 126 18.54 -40.50 22.72
C ASN A 126 19.06 -39.08 22.52
N GLU A 127 20.19 -38.75 23.14
CA GLU A 127 20.83 -37.43 23.06
C GLU A 127 21.23 -37.03 21.62
N LYS A 128 21.62 -37.98 20.77
CA LYS A 128 21.98 -37.68 19.37
C LYS A 128 20.78 -37.16 18.58
N LYS A 129 19.60 -37.77 18.78
CA LYS A 129 18.35 -37.33 18.15
C LYS A 129 17.91 -35.96 18.64
N ARG A 130 18.01 -35.70 19.95
CA ARG A 130 17.73 -34.36 20.51
C ARG A 130 18.64 -33.28 19.94
N LYS A 131 19.95 -33.54 19.83
CA LYS A 131 20.90 -32.61 19.19
C LYS A 131 20.56 -32.34 17.72
N GLN A 132 20.15 -33.37 16.99
CA GLN A 132 19.71 -33.23 15.61
C GLN A 132 18.43 -32.39 15.48
N ALA A 133 17.44 -32.59 16.37
CA ALA A 133 16.21 -31.79 16.40
C ALA A 133 16.51 -30.31 16.68
N LEU A 134 17.44 -30.00 17.58
CA LEU A 134 17.89 -28.62 17.86
C LEU A 134 18.56 -27.98 16.63
N LEU A 135 19.41 -28.74 15.93
CA LEU A 135 20.04 -28.25 14.71
C LEU A 135 19.01 -27.89 13.64
N ILE A 136 18.04 -28.78 13.43
CA ILE A 136 16.91 -28.58 12.52
C ILE A 136 16.14 -27.30 12.86
N LEU A 137 15.76 -27.10 14.12
CA LEU A 137 15.03 -25.90 14.57
C LEU A 137 15.80 -24.59 14.33
N SER A 138 17.14 -24.64 14.37
CA SER A 138 17.99 -23.46 14.15
C SER A 138 18.23 -23.13 12.68
N SER A 139 18.16 -24.13 11.79
CA SER A 139 18.64 -24.01 10.41
C SER A 139 17.52 -24.02 9.37
N ASP A 140 16.39 -24.70 9.65
CA ASP A 140 15.35 -24.92 8.66
C ASP A 140 14.37 -23.74 8.57
N SER A 141 14.45 -23.02 7.44
CA SER A 141 13.54 -21.90 7.12
C SER A 141 12.13 -22.35 6.72
N SER A 142 11.94 -23.63 6.35
CA SER A 142 10.65 -24.23 5.98
C SER A 142 9.68 -24.35 7.16
N LEU A 143 10.18 -24.19 8.39
CA LEU A 143 9.42 -24.33 9.63
C LEU A 143 8.33 -23.26 9.81
N GLN A 144 8.34 -22.16 9.06
CA GLN A 144 7.44 -21.01 9.28
C GLN A 144 5.96 -21.39 9.40
N GLN A 145 5.51 -22.44 8.71
CA GLN A 145 4.11 -22.89 8.78
C GLN A 145 3.77 -23.70 10.05
N ILE A 146 4.78 -24.31 10.66
CA ILE A 146 4.67 -25.13 11.88
C ILE A 146 5.16 -24.42 13.15
N VAL A 147 5.83 -23.27 13.03
CA VAL A 147 6.34 -22.46 14.15
C VAL A 147 5.28 -22.25 15.24
N SER A 148 4.06 -21.85 14.88
CA SER A 148 3.00 -21.65 15.88
C SER A 148 2.68 -22.92 16.69
N ARG A 149 2.78 -24.11 16.08
CA ARG A 149 2.53 -25.38 16.77
C ARG A 149 3.72 -25.78 17.64
N VAL A 150 4.95 -25.55 17.18
CA VAL A 150 6.18 -25.78 17.95
C VAL A 150 6.21 -24.90 19.20
N ILE A 151 5.82 -23.62 19.10
CA ILE A 151 5.72 -22.73 20.27
C ILE A 151 4.74 -23.29 21.31
N ILE A 152 3.57 -23.78 20.86
CA ILE A 152 2.58 -24.39 21.74
C ILE A 152 3.16 -25.65 22.40
N PHE A 153 3.79 -26.53 21.62
CA PHE A 153 4.46 -27.73 22.12
C PHE A 153 5.50 -27.42 23.20
N ILE A 154 6.34 -26.40 22.99
CA ILE A 154 7.35 -25.97 23.97
C ILE A 154 6.70 -25.34 25.21
N SER A 155 5.56 -24.66 25.06
CA SER A 155 4.86 -24.05 26.20
C SER A 155 4.06 -25.04 27.04
N GLU A 156 3.65 -26.18 26.46
CA GLU A 156 2.83 -27.20 27.12
C GLU A 156 3.67 -28.38 27.67
N GLY A 157 4.85 -28.65 27.09
CA GLY A 157 5.77 -29.72 27.50
C GLY A 157 6.74 -29.30 28.60
#